data_AF-A0A0G4LWX5-F1
#
_entry.id   AF-A0A0G4LWX5-F1
#
_cell.length_a   1.000
_cell.length_b   1.000
_cell.length_c   1.000
_cell.angle_alpha   90.00
_cell.angle_beta   90.00
_cell.angle_gamma   90.00
#
_symmetry.space_group_name_H-M   'P 1'
#
loop_
_entity.id
_entity.type
_entity.pdbx_description
1 polymer ?
#
loop_
_entity_poly.entity_id
_entity_poly.type
_entity_poly.pdbx_seq_one_letter_code
_entity_poly.pdbx_strand_id
1 'polypeptide(L)'
;MSPQARENTCHNTAKYLNFVQFPEIQTDYLAQIYNISPDYAQGVFDRLREQKFTMEEIKAKAEDAHTWYREKKFLSSDDSN
;
A
#
# COMPACT_ATOMS: atom_id res chain seq x y z
N MET A 1 5.40 -16.37 4.19
CA MET A 1 6.80 -16.03 3.84
C MET A 1 7.70 -16.33 5.04
N SER A 2 8.96 -16.71 4.81
CA SER A 2 9.94 -16.72 5.89
C SER A 2 10.22 -15.29 6.39
N PRO A 3 10.75 -15.10 7.62
CA PRO A 3 11.08 -13.76 8.12
C PRO A 3 12.02 -13.00 7.18
N GLN A 4 13.06 -13.66 6.66
CA GLN A 4 14.00 -13.06 5.70
C GLN A 4 13.31 -12.68 4.39
N ALA A 5 12.43 -13.53 3.87
CA ALA A 5 11.71 -13.22 2.64
C ALA A 5 10.82 -11.97 2.84
N ARG A 6 10.14 -11.86 3.99
CA ARG A 6 9.34 -10.67 4.32
C ARG A 6 10.20 -9.42 4.41
N GLU A 7 11.33 -9.48 5.11
CA GLU A 7 12.26 -8.35 5.22
C GLU A 7 12.79 -7.89 3.85
N ASN A 8 13.22 -8.85 3.02
CA ASN A 8 13.70 -8.57 1.67
C ASN A 8 12.60 -7.93 0.80
N THR A 9 11.36 -8.41 0.90
CA THR A 9 10.21 -7.82 0.21
C THR A 9 10.01 -6.37 0.65
N CYS A 10 9.95 -6.09 1.96
CA CYS A 10 9.80 -4.71 2.46
C CYS A 10 10.96 -3.81 2.01
N HIS A 11 12.21 -4.30 2.11
CA HIS A 11 13.40 -3.56 1.70
C HIS A 11 13.39 -3.22 0.21
N ASN A 12 13.17 -4.22 -0.65
CA ASN A 12 13.19 -4.02 -2.09
C ASN A 12 12.07 -3.10 -2.55
N THR A 13 10.86 -3.26 -2.00
CA THR A 13 9.73 -2.37 -2.31
C THR A 13 10.04 -0.94 -1.90
N ALA A 14 10.49 -0.71 -0.67
CA ALA A 14 10.84 0.64 -0.20
C ALA A 14 11.98 1.25 -1.02
N LYS A 15 12.98 0.45 -1.43
CA LYS A 15 14.09 0.91 -2.27
C LYS A 15 13.59 1.57 -3.56
N TYR A 16 12.62 0.97 -4.24
CA TYR A 16 12.07 1.52 -5.47
C TYR A 16 11.05 2.64 -5.20
N LEU A 17 10.23 2.50 -4.16
CA LEU A 17 9.23 3.50 -3.80
C LEU A 17 9.87 4.84 -3.38
N ASN A 18 11.08 4.82 -2.82
CA ASN A 18 11.87 6.01 -2.50
C ASN A 18 12.29 6.85 -3.73
N PHE A 19 12.24 6.32 -4.95
CA PHE A 19 12.51 7.11 -6.16
C PHE A 19 11.27 7.86 -6.68
N VAL A 20 10.09 7.54 -6.16
CA VAL A 20 8.84 8.20 -6.54
C VAL A 20 8.79 9.57 -5.88
N GLN A 21 8.71 10.62 -6.69
CA GLN A 21 8.73 12.01 -6.21
C GLN A 21 7.35 12.53 -5.78
N PHE A 22 6.29 11.84 -6.19
CA PHE A 22 4.90 12.22 -5.92
C PHE A 22 4.37 11.44 -4.71
N PRO A 23 4.13 12.10 -3.56
CA PRO A 23 3.69 11.42 -2.34
C PRO A 23 2.36 10.69 -2.53
N GLU A 24 1.46 11.24 -3.36
CA GLU A 24 0.19 10.60 -3.72
C GLU A 24 0.38 9.18 -4.25
N ILE A 25 1.34 8.96 -5.16
CA ILE A 25 1.63 7.65 -5.75
C ILE A 25 2.17 6.70 -4.67
N GLN A 26 2.99 7.19 -3.74
CA GLN A 26 3.48 6.40 -2.62
C GLN A 26 2.33 6.00 -1.69
N THR A 27 1.45 6.94 -1.33
CA THR A 27 0.29 6.66 -0.48
C THR A 27 -0.70 5.71 -1.13
N ASP A 28 -0.95 5.85 -2.44
CA ASP A 28 -1.90 5.02 -3.15
C ASP A 28 -1.41 3.57 -3.24
N TYR A 29 -0.12 3.40 -3.53
CA TYR A 29 0.51 2.08 -3.52
C TYR A 29 0.47 1.45 -2.12
N LEU A 30 0.82 2.22 -1.08
CA LEU A 30 0.79 1.74 0.30
C LEU A 30 -0.62 1.34 0.75
N ALA A 31 -1.65 2.09 0.34
CA ALA A 31 -3.05 1.78 0.61
C ALA A 31 -3.49 0.46 -0.05
N GLN A 32 -3.07 0.23 -1.29
CA GLN A 32 -3.33 -1.04 -1.99
C GLN A 32 -2.67 -2.22 -1.27
N ILE A 33 -1.41 -2.11 -0.87
CA ILE A 33 -0.73 -3.22 -0.16
C ILE A 33 -1.19 -3.36 1.29
N TYR A 34 -1.76 -2.32 1.91
CA TYR A 34 -2.39 -2.39 3.22
C TYR A 34 -3.59 -3.35 3.22
N ASN A 35 -4.41 -3.31 2.17
CA ASN A 35 -5.52 -4.28 1.97
C ASN A 35 -5.03 -5.73 1.78
N ILE A 36 -3.78 -5.92 1.35
CA ILE A 36 -3.16 -7.25 1.27
C ILE A 36 -2.61 -7.68 2.64
N SER A 37 -1.90 -6.79 3.31
CA SER A 37 -1.32 -7.00 4.64
C SER A 37 -0.91 -5.66 5.28
N PRO A 38 -1.53 -5.28 6.42
CA PRO A 38 -1.13 -4.09 7.17
C PRO A 38 0.34 -4.11 7.59
N ASP A 39 0.86 -5.25 8.04
CA ASP A 39 2.27 -5.42 8.42
C ASP A 39 3.23 -5.20 7.25
N TYR A 40 2.83 -5.60 6.04
CA TYR A 40 3.63 -5.36 4.84
C TYR A 40 3.67 -3.86 4.51
N ALA A 41 2.52 -3.18 4.54
CA ALA A 41 2.44 -1.74 4.33
C ALA A 41 3.30 -0.97 5.34
N GLN A 42 3.17 -1.30 6.64
CA GLN A 42 3.98 -0.72 7.71
C GLN A 42 5.48 -0.96 7.46
N GLY A 43 5.86 -2.19 7.14
CA GLY A 43 7.26 -2.54 6.90
C GLY A 43 7.89 -1.80 5.73
N VAL A 44 7.11 -1.44 4.70
CA VAL A 44 7.56 -0.58 3.59
C VAL A 44 7.62 0.88 4.02
N PHE A 45 6.58 1.38 4.70
CA PHE A 45 6.49 2.75 5.21
C PHE A 45 7.66 3.13 6.12
N ASP A 46 8.01 2.26 7.07
CA ASP A 46 9.13 2.46 8.01
C ASP A 46 10.49 2.58 7.31
N ARG A 47 10.60 2.13 6.06
CA ARG A 47 11.82 2.13 5.24
C ARG A 47 11.86 3.26 4.20
N LEU A 48 10.84 4.10 4.15
CA LEU A 48 10.88 5.32 3.34
C LEU A 48 11.82 6.34 3.97
N ARG A 49 12.59 7.03 3.13
CA ARG A 49 13.56 8.06 3.56
C ARG A 49 12.88 9.33 4.03
N GLU A 50 11.77 9.67 3.40
CA GLU A 50 10.95 10.84 3.71
C GLU A 50 9.49 10.38 3.78
N GLN A 51 8.82 10.73 4.88
CA GLN A 51 7.41 10.42 5.11
C GLN A 51 6.66 11.74 5.11
N LYS A 52 5.97 12.03 4.00
CA LYS A 52 5.13 13.24 3.85
C LYS A 52 3.66 13.00 4.21
N PHE A 53 3.40 11.83 4.80
CA PHE A 53 2.09 11.29 5.12
C PHE A 53 2.25 10.27 6.27
N THR A 54 1.14 9.86 6.82
CA THR A 54 1.02 9.00 8.00
C THR A 54 0.43 7.64 7.64
N MET A 55 0.58 6.67 8.55
CA MET A 55 -0.07 5.37 8.40
C MET A 55 -1.59 5.46 8.56
N GLU A 56 -2.08 6.43 9.32
CA GLU A 56 -3.51 6.74 9.44
C GLU A 56 -4.10 7.19 8.10
N GLU A 57 -3.39 8.06 7.35
CA GLU A 57 -3.80 8.47 6.00
C GLU A 57 -3.79 7.30 5.01
N ILE A 58 -2.78 6.41 5.09
CA ILE A 58 -2.72 5.19 4.27
C ILE A 58 -3.91 4.27 4.58
N LYS A 59 -4.23 4.08 5.86
CA LYS A 59 -5.34 3.25 6.30
C LYS A 59 -6.68 3.80 5.82
N ALA A 60 -6.90 5.12 5.94
CA ALA A 60 -8.11 5.76 5.44
C ALA A 60 -8.26 5.59 3.92
N LYS A 61 -7.17 5.76 3.17
CA LYS A 61 -7.14 5.51 1.72
C LYS A 61 -7.36 4.04 1.35
N ALA A 62 -7.04 3.10 2.23
CA ALA A 62 -7.19 1.68 1.92
C ALA A 62 -8.65 1.25 1.81
N GLU A 63 -9.59 1.97 2.43
CA GLU A 63 -11.02 1.62 2.45
C GLU A 63 -11.60 1.42 1.04
N ASP A 64 -11.27 2.30 0.09
CA ASP A 64 -11.76 2.23 -1.29
C ASP A 64 -10.68 1.79 -2.31
N ALA A 65 -9.43 1.61 -1.88
CA ALA A 65 -8.29 1.29 -2.75
C ALA A 65 -8.46 0.03 -3.62
N HIS A 66 -9.26 -0.94 -3.18
CA HIS A 66 -9.53 -2.19 -3.92
C HIS A 66 -10.39 -1.97 -5.18
N THR A 67 -11.02 -0.81 -5.31
CA THR A 67 -11.85 -0.42 -6.46
C THR A 67 -11.13 0.47 -7.47
N TRP A 68 -10.03 1.11 -7.07
CA TRP A 68 -9.33 2.07 -7.91
C TRP A 68 -8.85 1.45 -9.22
N TYR A 69 -8.96 2.23 -10.29
CA TYR A 69 -8.54 1.85 -11.65
C TYR A 69 -9.19 0.58 -12.21
N ARG A 70 -10.21 0.02 -11.53
CA ARG A 70 -11.03 -1.08 -12.04
C ARG A 70 -12.29 -0.53 -12.70
N GLU A 71 -12.63 -1.04 -13.87
CA GLU A 71 -13.92 -0.70 -14.46
C GLU A 71 -15.05 -1.34 -13.65
N LYS A 72 -16.16 -0.61 -13.46
CA LYS A 72 -17.32 -1.07 -12.66
C LYS A 72 -17.81 -2.46 -13.07
N LYS A 73 -17.78 -2.78 -14.36
CA LYS A 73 -18.22 -4.10 -14.88
C LYS A 73 -17.34 -5.28 -14.44
N PHE A 74 -16.14 -5.00 -13.93
CA PHE A 74 -15.19 -5.99 -13.41
C PHE A 74 -15.12 -5.99 -11.87
N LEU A 75 -15.91 -5.16 -11.19
CA LEU A 75 -16.10 -5.23 -9.75
C LEU A 75 -17.16 -6.29 -9.45
N SER A 76 -16.93 -7.09 -8.42
CA SER A 76 -17.95 -8.03 -7.93
C SER A 76 -19.13 -7.22 -7.41
N SER A 77 -20.34 -7.66 -7.72
CA SER A 77 -21.60 -7.00 -7.34
C SER A 77 -21.95 -7.10 -5.85
N ASP A 78 -21.07 -7.65 -5.02
CA ASP A 78 -21.37 -8.01 -3.63
C ASP A 78 -21.31 -6.78 -2.71
N ASP A 79 -22.26 -5.87 -2.92
CA ASP A 79 -22.84 -5.03 -1.86
C ASP A 79 -23.93 -5.88 -1.16
N SER A 80 -23.55 -6.74 -0.22
CA SER A 80 -24.47 -7.19 0.84
C SER A 80 -23.73 -7.91 1.98
N ASN A 81 -23.40 -7.15 3.02
CA ASN A 81 -23.72 -7.49 4.41
C ASN A 81 -23.60 -6.26 5.30
#